data_AF-A0A521INB0-F1
#
_entry.id   AF-A0A521INB0-F1
#
_cell.length_a   1.000
_cell.length_b   1.000
_cell.length_c   1.000
_cell.angle_alpha   90.00
_cell.angle_beta   90.00
_cell.angle_gamma   90.00
#
_symmetry.space_group_name_H-M   'P 1'
#
loop_
_entity.id
_entity.type
_entity.pdbx_description
1 polymer ?
#
loop_
_entity_poly.entity_id
_entity_poly.type
_entity_poly.pdbx_seq_one_letter_code
_entity_poly.pdbx_strand_id
1 'polypeptide(L)'
;MDLAIMENDQDNIQGMSSRLAAMKNKLDIVQQFFRDVMVPDVDYGIIPGTPKPTLYKSGAEKLCELYGFTIEIANKREERDYKTGFYLAEVTVRLRHRATGQVVAEGVGEANVYEAKYRWRWVGERDLPRGIDKENLLSKEFSSRDGGKWSKYRLENADLFDQWNTVLKMAKKRSLVDATLSATRSSGIFSQSEDDFEAYIMGEDEPATKPTPPPRKPGKPSGITINFGKYKGQTLEDIHEEDPSYLEWLVKNAKDERVRVAANKLLTDSPRPERPASNGRPERAADDDTNPLVDDDMWAALEMEDE
;
A
#
# COMPACT_ATOMS: atom_id res chain seq x y z
N MET A 1 41.66 -37.18 11.37
CA MET A 1 40.83 -36.08 11.91
C MET A 1 40.10 -35.33 10.80
N ASP A 2 40.62 -35.33 9.56
CA ASP A 2 40.03 -34.61 8.43
C ASP A 2 38.80 -35.28 7.77
N LEU A 3 38.68 -36.62 7.81
CA LEU A 3 37.53 -37.34 7.22
C LEU A 3 36.19 -37.05 7.93
N ALA A 4 36.20 -36.93 9.26
CA ALA A 4 35.00 -36.67 10.05
C ALA A 4 34.50 -35.21 9.94
N ILE A 5 35.37 -34.27 9.55
CA ILE A 5 34.99 -32.87 9.29
C ILE A 5 34.38 -32.76 7.89
N MET A 6 34.94 -33.47 6.90
CA MET A 6 34.42 -33.48 5.53
C MET A 6 33.06 -34.20 5.38
N GLU A 7 32.81 -35.30 6.11
CA GLU A 7 31.50 -35.96 6.13
C GLU A 7 30.42 -35.05 6.74
N ASN A 8 30.76 -34.33 7.82
CA ASN A 8 29.85 -33.40 8.49
C ASN A 8 29.53 -32.16 7.61
N ASP A 9 30.49 -31.71 6.81
CA ASP A 9 30.29 -30.63 5.83
C ASP A 9 29.46 -31.11 4.62
N GLN A 10 29.64 -32.34 4.14
CA GLN A 10 28.82 -32.91 3.06
C GLN A 10 27.36 -33.13 3.49
N ASP A 11 27.13 -33.64 4.70
CA ASP A 11 25.78 -33.77 5.28
C ASP A 11 25.13 -32.39 5.49
N ASN A 12 25.92 -31.39 5.86
CA ASN A 12 25.45 -30.01 5.99
C ASN A 12 25.11 -29.39 4.63
N ILE A 13 25.94 -29.58 3.59
CA ILE A 13 25.69 -29.09 2.23
C ILE A 13 24.46 -29.80 1.62
N GLN A 14 24.32 -31.11 1.81
CA GLN A 14 23.14 -31.87 1.36
C GLN A 14 21.87 -31.40 2.10
N GLY A 15 21.99 -31.14 3.41
CA GLY A 15 20.95 -30.50 4.22
C GLY A 15 20.58 -29.10 3.74
N MET A 16 21.55 -28.28 3.34
CA MET A 16 21.30 -26.96 2.76
C MET A 16 20.64 -27.03 1.39
N SER A 17 21.09 -27.95 0.52
CA SER A 17 20.53 -28.16 -0.81
C SER A 17 19.08 -28.61 -0.76
N SER A 18 18.75 -29.56 0.12
CA SER A 18 17.37 -30.00 0.35
C SER A 18 16.49 -28.88 0.93
N ARG A 19 16.99 -28.08 1.87
CA ARG A 19 16.27 -26.89 2.38
C ARG A 19 16.03 -25.88 1.26
N LEU A 20 17.00 -25.65 0.37
CA LEU A 20 16.86 -24.75 -0.77
C LEU A 20 15.80 -25.26 -1.76
N ALA A 21 15.80 -26.55 -2.07
CA ALA A 21 14.77 -27.15 -2.91
C ALA A 21 13.37 -27.03 -2.29
N ALA A 22 13.24 -27.30 -0.98
CA ALA A 22 11.98 -27.11 -0.25
C ALA A 22 11.53 -25.65 -0.23
N MET A 23 12.47 -24.71 -0.11
CA MET A 23 12.18 -23.27 -0.19
C MET A 23 11.69 -22.86 -1.57
N LYS A 24 12.30 -23.35 -2.65
CA LYS A 24 11.84 -23.09 -4.03
C LYS A 24 10.42 -23.61 -4.26
N ASN A 25 10.17 -24.87 -3.93
CA ASN A 25 8.82 -25.45 -4.03
C ASN A 25 7.80 -24.66 -3.22
N LYS A 26 8.18 -24.16 -2.04
CA LYS A 26 7.32 -23.33 -1.21
C LYS A 26 7.01 -21.98 -1.87
N LEU A 27 7.99 -21.35 -2.52
CA LEU A 27 7.76 -20.12 -3.27
C LEU A 27 6.78 -20.35 -4.43
N ASP A 28 6.94 -21.44 -5.18
CA ASP A 28 6.04 -21.78 -6.30
C ASP A 28 4.59 -21.96 -5.80
N ILE A 29 4.40 -22.66 -4.68
CA ILE A 29 3.09 -22.83 -4.05
C ILE A 29 2.50 -21.49 -3.62
N VAL A 30 3.32 -20.60 -3.04
CA VAL A 30 2.85 -19.27 -2.61
C VAL A 30 2.47 -18.42 -3.82
N GLN A 31 3.29 -18.37 -4.87
CA GLN A 31 2.96 -17.64 -6.10
C GLN A 31 1.67 -18.18 -6.72
N GLN A 32 1.52 -19.51 -6.78
CA GLN A 32 0.27 -20.13 -7.23
C GLN A 32 -0.92 -19.73 -6.37
N PHE A 33 -0.76 -19.71 -5.05
CA PHE A 33 -1.82 -19.27 -4.14
C PHE A 33 -2.24 -17.81 -4.39
N PHE A 34 -1.28 -16.93 -4.66
CA PHE A 34 -1.58 -15.54 -5.01
C PHE A 34 -2.37 -15.43 -6.33
N ARG A 35 -2.07 -16.27 -7.33
CA ARG A 35 -2.80 -16.28 -8.61
C ARG A 35 -4.20 -16.90 -8.50
N ASP A 36 -4.32 -18.00 -7.77
CA ASP A 36 -5.50 -18.87 -7.84
C ASP A 36 -6.51 -18.58 -6.72
N VAL A 37 -6.07 -17.98 -5.60
CA VAL A 37 -6.88 -17.84 -4.37
C VAL A 37 -6.96 -16.41 -3.84
N MET A 38 -5.90 -15.63 -3.95
CA MET A 38 -5.90 -14.24 -3.48
C MET A 38 -6.56 -13.32 -4.51
N VAL A 39 -7.41 -12.42 -4.03
CA VAL A 39 -8.17 -11.50 -4.87
C VAL A 39 -7.61 -10.07 -4.70
N PRO A 40 -7.17 -9.42 -5.79
CA PRO A 40 -6.76 -8.02 -5.76
C PRO A 40 -7.84 -7.10 -5.19
N ASP A 41 -7.43 -6.08 -4.45
CA ASP A 41 -8.23 -5.08 -3.72
C ASP A 41 -9.17 -5.64 -2.63
N VAL A 42 -9.23 -6.97 -2.47
CA VAL A 42 -9.96 -7.64 -1.40
C VAL A 42 -8.99 -8.20 -0.36
N ASP A 43 -8.00 -8.98 -0.80
CA ASP A 43 -7.03 -9.64 0.08
C ASP A 43 -5.71 -8.88 0.20
N TYR A 44 -5.38 -8.11 -0.82
CA TYR A 44 -4.22 -7.22 -0.88
C TYR A 44 -4.49 -6.12 -1.89
N GLY A 45 -3.79 -4.99 -1.79
CA GLY A 45 -3.94 -3.92 -2.77
C GLY A 45 -3.16 -2.67 -2.41
N ILE A 46 -3.36 -1.61 -3.19
CA ILE A 46 -2.68 -0.33 -3.00
C ILE A 46 -3.58 0.63 -2.23
N ILE A 47 -3.11 1.06 -1.05
CA ILE A 47 -3.81 2.08 -0.28
C ILE A 47 -3.52 3.45 -0.92
N PRO A 48 -4.53 4.28 -1.23
CA PRO A 48 -4.32 5.61 -1.77
C PRO A 48 -3.28 6.42 -0.99
N GLY A 49 -2.24 6.89 -1.70
CA GLY A 49 -1.12 7.62 -1.10
C GLY A 49 0.05 6.75 -0.62
N THR A 50 -0.05 5.42 -0.70
CA THR A 50 1.06 4.49 -0.48
C THR A 50 1.40 3.78 -1.78
N PRO A 51 2.62 3.94 -2.34
CA PRO A 51 2.96 3.35 -3.64
C PRO A 51 3.25 1.83 -3.59
N LYS A 52 3.14 1.21 -2.40
CA LYS A 52 3.49 -0.18 -2.17
C LYS A 52 2.24 -1.01 -1.92
N PRO A 53 2.17 -2.24 -2.45
CA PRO A 53 1.07 -3.15 -2.15
C PRO A 53 1.05 -3.48 -0.66
N THR A 54 -0.14 -3.63 -0.11
CA THR A 54 -0.38 -3.90 1.30
C THR A 54 -1.24 -5.14 1.44
N LEU A 55 -0.88 -6.03 2.38
CA LEU A 55 -1.69 -7.17 2.75
C LEU A 55 -2.88 -6.74 3.61
N TYR A 56 -4.09 -7.18 3.25
CA TYR A 56 -5.30 -6.92 4.02
C TYR A 56 -5.64 -8.06 4.97
N LYS A 57 -6.66 -7.87 5.80
CA LYS A 57 -7.05 -8.83 6.85
C LYS A 57 -7.41 -10.20 6.25
N SER A 58 -8.28 -10.20 5.25
CA SER A 58 -8.73 -11.42 4.55
C SER A 58 -7.57 -12.16 3.90
N GLY A 59 -6.62 -11.44 3.29
CA GLY A 59 -5.40 -12.03 2.76
C GLY A 59 -4.50 -12.64 3.84
N ALA A 60 -4.38 -11.99 4.99
CA ALA A 60 -3.65 -12.53 6.13
C ALA A 60 -4.31 -13.80 6.71
N GLU A 61 -5.64 -13.83 6.80
CA GLU A 61 -6.41 -15.02 7.23
C GLU A 61 -6.24 -16.18 6.23
N LYS A 62 -6.32 -15.90 4.92
CA LYS A 62 -6.06 -16.87 3.83
C LYS A 62 -4.65 -17.46 3.90
N LEU A 63 -3.63 -16.62 4.11
CA LEU A 63 -2.25 -17.08 4.28
C LEU A 63 -2.07 -17.91 5.55
N CYS A 64 -2.73 -17.55 6.65
CA CYS A 64 -2.71 -18.37 7.86
C CYS A 64 -3.32 -19.75 7.59
N GLU A 65 -4.44 -19.85 6.87
CA GLU A 65 -5.04 -21.13 6.53
C GLU A 65 -4.14 -21.98 5.62
N LEU A 66 -3.55 -21.38 4.57
CA LEU A 66 -2.61 -22.06 3.67
C LEU A 66 -1.44 -22.69 4.44
N TYR A 67 -0.92 -21.98 5.44
CA TYR A 67 0.23 -22.42 6.24
C TYR A 67 -0.17 -23.28 7.45
N GLY A 68 -1.48 -23.55 7.64
CA GLY A 68 -1.98 -24.32 8.77
C GLY A 68 -1.74 -23.62 10.11
N PHE A 69 -1.84 -22.30 10.16
CA PHE A 69 -1.70 -21.51 11.37
C PHE A 69 -3.05 -21.27 12.05
N THR A 70 -3.06 -21.29 13.37
CA THR A 70 -4.15 -20.81 14.21
C THR A 70 -3.81 -19.42 14.71
N ILE A 71 -4.81 -18.54 14.73
CA ILE A 71 -4.68 -17.15 15.17
C ILE A 71 -5.13 -17.06 16.64
N GLU A 72 -4.22 -16.69 17.54
CA GLU A 72 -4.48 -16.54 18.97
C GLU A 72 -4.24 -15.08 19.40
N ILE A 73 -5.15 -14.46 20.15
CA ILE A 73 -4.86 -13.18 20.81
C ILE A 73 -4.07 -13.48 22.08
N ALA A 74 -2.76 -13.31 22.02
CA ALA A 74 -1.86 -13.62 23.13
C ALA A 74 -1.87 -12.54 24.21
N ASN A 75 -2.04 -11.27 23.82
CA ASN A 75 -2.15 -10.16 24.74
C ASN A 75 -3.09 -9.09 24.19
N LYS A 76 -3.75 -8.38 25.10
CA LYS A 76 -4.58 -7.21 24.79
C LYS A 76 -4.49 -6.21 25.93
N ARG A 77 -4.00 -5.01 25.62
CA ARG A 77 -3.97 -3.86 26.53
C ARG A 77 -4.90 -2.77 26.00
N GLU A 78 -5.72 -2.24 26.89
CA GLU A 78 -6.66 -1.16 26.59
C GLU A 78 -6.48 -0.03 27.60
N GLU A 79 -6.47 1.20 27.11
CA GLU A 79 -6.48 2.41 27.94
C GLU A 79 -7.72 3.22 27.55
N ARG A 80 -8.55 3.55 28.55
CA ARG A 80 -9.84 4.22 28.36
C ARG A 80 -9.96 5.39 29.31
N ASP A 81 -10.23 6.57 28.77
CA ASP A 81 -10.65 7.74 29.54
C ASP A 81 -12.07 8.14 29.16
N TYR A 82 -13.01 7.83 30.05
CA TYR A 82 -14.43 8.12 29.86
C TYR A 82 -14.77 9.61 30.00
N LYS A 83 -13.85 10.47 30.48
CA LYS A 83 -14.08 11.92 30.54
C LYS A 83 -13.77 12.58 29.20
N THR A 84 -12.71 12.15 28.54
CA THR A 84 -12.25 12.73 27.27
C THR A 84 -12.71 11.94 26.05
N GLY A 85 -13.16 10.69 26.23
CA GLY A 85 -13.41 9.77 25.13
C GLY A 85 -12.13 9.16 24.55
N PHE A 86 -10.97 9.36 25.19
CA PHE A 86 -9.72 8.77 24.75
C PHE A 86 -9.77 7.25 24.88
N TYR A 87 -9.30 6.58 23.83
CA TYR A 87 -9.14 5.13 23.78
C TYR A 87 -7.91 4.74 22.97
N LEU A 88 -7.14 3.83 23.54
CA LEU A 88 -6.01 3.15 22.92
C LEU A 88 -6.18 1.65 23.09
N ALA A 89 -5.93 0.92 22.02
CA ALA A 89 -5.87 -0.53 22.01
C ALA A 89 -4.53 -1.00 21.46
N GLU A 90 -3.87 -1.87 22.22
CA GLU A 90 -2.66 -2.59 21.82
C GLU A 90 -2.98 -4.08 21.87
N VAL A 91 -2.76 -4.78 20.77
CA VAL A 91 -3.09 -6.20 20.61
C VAL A 91 -1.84 -6.94 20.14
N THR A 92 -1.59 -8.09 20.75
CA THR A 92 -0.58 -9.06 20.29
C THR A 92 -1.29 -10.31 19.80
N VAL A 93 -1.06 -10.66 18.54
CA VAL A 93 -1.51 -11.88 17.90
C VAL A 93 -0.34 -12.84 17.84
N ARG A 94 -0.59 -14.09 18.22
CA ARG A 94 0.35 -15.20 18.14
C ARG A 94 -0.17 -16.19 17.12
N LEU A 95 0.70 -16.59 16.20
CA LEU A 95 0.43 -17.64 15.24
C LEU A 95 1.04 -18.94 15.72
N ARG A 96 0.23 -20.00 15.76
CA ARG A 96 0.64 -21.34 16.16
C ARG A 96 0.38 -22.31 15.04
N HIS A 97 1.32 -23.18 14.74
CA HIS A 97 1.12 -24.21 13.73
C HIS A 97 0.17 -25.29 14.25
N ARG A 98 -0.93 -25.55 13.53
CA ARG A 98 -2.06 -26.40 13.95
C ARG A 98 -1.63 -27.83 14.26
N ALA A 99 -0.71 -28.39 13.46
CA ALA A 99 -0.28 -29.78 13.63
C ALA A 99 0.77 -29.99 14.72
N THR A 100 1.68 -29.02 14.92
CA THR A 100 2.81 -29.17 15.85
C THR A 100 2.60 -28.44 17.18
N GLY A 101 1.64 -27.53 17.26
CA GLY A 101 1.41 -26.67 18.42
C GLY A 101 2.52 -25.64 18.66
N GLN A 102 3.52 -25.55 17.77
CA GLN A 102 4.64 -24.61 17.91
C GLN A 102 4.21 -23.19 17.58
N VAL A 103 4.70 -22.24 18.38
CA VAL A 103 4.56 -20.81 18.08
C VAL A 103 5.49 -20.46 16.93
N VAL A 104 4.93 -19.86 15.88
CA VAL A 104 5.66 -19.52 14.65
C VAL A 104 6.07 -18.05 14.63
N ALA A 105 5.15 -17.17 15.01
CA ALA A 105 5.39 -15.73 15.09
C ALA A 105 4.43 -15.06 16.05
N GLU A 106 4.80 -13.86 16.50
CA GLU A 106 3.92 -12.92 17.14
C GLU A 106 3.97 -11.60 16.36
N GLY A 107 2.86 -10.88 16.35
CA GLY A 107 2.76 -9.55 15.74
C GLY A 107 1.99 -8.61 16.64
N VAL A 108 2.37 -7.34 16.62
CA VAL A 108 1.82 -6.31 17.51
C VAL A 108 1.10 -5.26 16.68
N GLY A 109 -0.10 -4.88 17.12
CA GLY A 109 -0.89 -3.83 16.50
C GLY A 109 -1.41 -2.87 17.56
N GLU A 110 -1.14 -1.58 17.33
CA GLU A 110 -1.67 -0.49 18.15
C GLU A 110 -2.58 0.40 17.32
N ALA A 111 -3.64 0.92 17.92
CA ALA A 111 -4.45 2.00 17.38
C ALA A 111 -5.00 2.86 18.51
N ASN A 112 -5.25 4.14 18.23
CA ASN A 112 -5.89 5.05 19.18
C ASN A 112 -6.77 6.10 18.49
N VAL A 113 -7.72 6.67 19.22
CA VAL A 113 -8.68 7.67 18.70
C VAL A 113 -8.05 9.01 18.30
N TYR A 114 -6.78 9.23 18.62
CA TYR A 114 -6.04 10.42 18.21
C TYR A 114 -5.34 10.26 16.85
N GLU A 115 -5.43 9.10 16.20
CA GLU A 115 -5.09 8.97 14.78
C GLU A 115 -5.94 9.91 13.92
N ALA A 116 -5.33 10.49 12.89
CA ALA A 116 -5.92 11.60 12.15
C ALA A 116 -7.31 11.30 11.55
N LYS A 117 -7.56 10.04 11.18
CA LYS A 117 -8.82 9.56 10.62
C LYS A 117 -9.99 9.49 11.62
N TYR A 118 -9.71 9.28 12.91
CA TYR A 118 -10.74 9.20 13.94
C TYR A 118 -10.89 10.52 14.69
N ARG A 119 -9.76 11.22 14.85
CA ARG A 119 -9.64 12.45 15.63
C ARG A 119 -10.26 13.66 14.95
N TRP A 120 -10.32 13.64 13.62
CA TRP A 120 -10.73 14.79 12.83
C TRP A 120 -11.85 14.41 11.88
N ARG A 121 -12.81 15.32 11.74
CA ARG A 121 -13.90 15.23 10.78
C ARG A 121 -13.96 16.49 9.92
N TRP A 122 -14.39 16.32 8.69
CA TRP A 122 -14.63 17.43 7.76
C TRP A 122 -16.11 17.77 7.75
N VAL A 123 -16.46 18.96 8.22
CA VAL A 123 -17.85 19.42 8.33
C VAL A 123 -18.14 20.54 7.35
N GLY A 124 -19.38 20.61 6.87
CA GLY A 124 -19.83 21.75 6.09
C GLY A 124 -20.00 22.99 6.97
N GLU A 125 -20.06 24.17 6.36
CA GLU A 125 -20.27 25.43 7.07
C GLU A 125 -21.53 25.44 7.95
N ARG A 126 -22.58 24.72 7.52
CA ARG A 126 -23.86 24.60 8.23
C ARG A 126 -23.76 23.84 9.55
N ASP A 127 -22.82 22.90 9.65
CA ASP A 127 -22.63 22.02 10.81
C ASP A 127 -21.56 22.53 11.77
N LEU A 128 -21.01 23.73 11.51
CA LEU A 128 -20.08 24.38 12.40
C LEU A 128 -20.82 24.83 13.69
N PRO A 129 -20.20 24.63 14.87
CA PRO A 129 -20.71 25.18 16.11
C PRO A 129 -20.93 26.70 16.01
N ARG A 130 -22.03 27.18 16.58
CA ARG A 130 -22.36 28.62 16.57
C ARG A 130 -21.27 29.41 17.30
N GLY A 131 -20.81 30.50 16.69
CA GLY A 131 -19.82 31.41 17.27
C GLY A 131 -18.36 30.98 17.08
N ILE A 132 -18.09 29.91 16.33
CA ILE A 132 -16.71 29.55 15.96
C ILE A 132 -16.16 30.51 14.90
N ASP A 133 -14.90 30.92 15.07
CA ASP A 133 -14.21 31.73 14.08
C ASP A 133 -13.70 30.84 12.93
N LYS A 134 -14.30 31.04 11.76
CA LYS A 134 -14.04 30.24 10.56
C LYS A 134 -12.67 30.51 9.95
N GLU A 135 -12.11 31.70 10.15
CA GLU A 135 -10.83 32.09 9.56
C GLU A 135 -9.66 31.31 10.17
N ASN A 136 -9.84 30.87 11.42
CA ASN A 136 -8.86 30.09 12.17
C ASN A 136 -9.00 28.57 11.99
N LEU A 137 -10.01 28.10 11.25
CA LEU A 137 -10.20 26.67 10.98
C LEU A 137 -9.50 26.25 9.70
N LEU A 138 -8.84 25.09 9.75
CA LEU A 138 -8.28 24.46 8.57
C LEU A 138 -9.42 24.07 7.63
N SER A 139 -9.45 24.64 6.43
CA SER A 139 -10.47 24.40 5.42
C SER A 139 -9.88 23.74 4.18
N LYS A 140 -10.73 23.02 3.44
CA LYS A 140 -10.43 22.46 2.12
C LYS A 140 -11.62 22.70 1.20
N GLU A 141 -11.34 23.07 -0.04
CA GLU A 141 -12.31 23.15 -1.13
C GLU A 141 -12.50 21.76 -1.74
N PHE A 142 -13.74 21.39 -1.96
CA PHE A 142 -14.18 20.17 -2.61
C PHE A 142 -14.99 20.57 -3.84
N SER A 143 -14.90 19.76 -4.90
CA SER A 143 -15.63 19.95 -6.14
C SER A 143 -16.54 18.77 -6.42
N SER A 144 -17.76 19.03 -6.89
CA SER A 144 -18.65 18.00 -7.47
C SER A 144 -18.23 17.70 -8.90
N ARG A 145 -18.66 16.53 -9.38
CA ARG A 145 -18.64 16.12 -10.79
C ARG A 145 -19.29 17.16 -11.70
N ASP A 146 -20.29 17.89 -11.21
CA ASP A 146 -21.00 18.96 -11.96
C ASP A 146 -20.29 20.33 -11.90
N GLY A 147 -19.09 20.41 -11.32
CA GLY A 147 -18.30 21.64 -11.23
C GLY A 147 -18.68 22.58 -10.07
N GLY A 148 -19.69 22.23 -9.27
CA GLY A 148 -20.01 22.95 -8.03
C GLY A 148 -18.88 22.83 -7.01
N LYS A 149 -18.55 23.94 -6.32
CA LYS A 149 -17.49 23.98 -5.30
C LYS A 149 -18.08 24.27 -3.93
N TRP A 150 -17.60 23.59 -2.90
CA TRP A 150 -17.92 23.89 -1.50
C TRP A 150 -16.72 23.69 -0.60
N SER A 151 -16.70 24.41 0.52
CA SER A 151 -15.66 24.27 1.52
C SER A 151 -16.13 23.38 2.67
N LYS A 152 -15.24 22.50 3.14
CA LYS A 152 -15.39 21.85 4.45
C LYS A 152 -14.30 22.34 5.39
N TYR A 153 -14.63 22.32 6.67
CA TYR A 153 -13.76 22.75 7.76
C TYR A 153 -13.40 21.54 8.62
N ARG A 154 -12.15 21.47 9.06
CA ARG A 154 -11.65 20.39 9.91
C ARG A 154 -11.95 20.72 11.35
N LEU A 155 -12.74 19.87 11.99
CA LEU A 155 -13.01 19.93 13.43
C LEU A 155 -12.54 18.66 14.12
N GLU A 156 -12.29 18.78 15.41
CA GLU A 156 -12.19 17.63 16.30
C GLU A 156 -13.48 16.83 16.25
N ASN A 157 -13.32 15.50 16.23
CA ASN A 157 -14.44 14.59 16.37
C ASN A 157 -14.97 14.66 17.80
N ALA A 158 -16.26 15.00 17.96
CA ALA A 158 -16.91 15.05 19.26
C ALA A 158 -17.30 13.66 19.76
N ASP A 159 -17.50 12.71 18.85
CA ASP A 159 -18.06 11.39 19.12
C ASP A 159 -16.93 10.34 19.12
N LEU A 160 -15.90 10.56 19.96
CA LEU A 160 -14.75 9.64 20.03
C LEU A 160 -15.15 8.24 20.52
N PHE A 161 -16.20 8.11 21.33
CA PHE A 161 -16.70 6.82 21.81
C PHE A 161 -17.12 5.87 20.69
N ASP A 162 -17.75 6.41 19.63
CA ASP A 162 -18.18 5.61 18.47
C ASP A 162 -16.98 5.01 17.72
N GLN A 163 -15.80 5.60 17.88
CA GLN A 163 -14.57 5.14 17.26
C GLN A 163 -13.87 4.02 18.05
N TRP A 164 -14.28 3.72 19.28
CA TRP A 164 -13.57 2.75 20.14
C TRP A 164 -13.55 1.35 19.52
N ASN A 165 -14.67 0.87 18.98
CA ASN A 165 -14.70 -0.45 18.35
C ASN A 165 -13.87 -0.48 17.06
N THR A 166 -13.94 0.58 16.24
CA THR A 166 -13.13 0.72 15.03
C THR A 166 -11.64 0.69 15.36
N VAL A 167 -11.22 1.42 16.39
CA VAL A 167 -9.84 1.40 16.90
C VAL A 167 -9.43 0.01 17.37
N LEU A 168 -10.27 -0.70 18.13
CA LEU A 168 -9.98 -2.07 18.58
C LEU A 168 -9.83 -3.04 17.40
N LYS A 169 -10.79 -3.02 16.46
CA LYS A 169 -10.75 -3.86 15.25
C LYS A 169 -9.51 -3.53 14.40
N MET A 170 -9.09 -2.27 14.36
CA MET A 170 -7.88 -1.84 13.66
C MET A 170 -6.59 -2.30 14.32
N ALA A 171 -6.49 -2.26 15.65
CA ALA A 171 -5.35 -2.83 16.39
C ALA A 171 -5.23 -4.34 16.12
N LYS A 172 -6.35 -5.09 16.21
CA LYS A 172 -6.40 -6.52 15.89
C LYS A 172 -5.95 -6.81 14.46
N LYS A 173 -6.45 -6.05 13.48
CA LYS A 173 -6.06 -6.20 12.07
C LYS A 173 -4.56 -5.98 11.86
N ARG A 174 -4.02 -4.89 12.41
CA ARG A 174 -2.58 -4.57 12.30
C ARG A 174 -1.72 -5.67 12.91
N SER A 175 -2.12 -6.17 14.08
CA SER A 175 -1.44 -7.25 14.79
C SER A 175 -1.44 -8.57 14.01
N LEU A 176 -2.57 -8.94 13.39
CA LEU A 176 -2.66 -10.14 12.56
C LEU A 176 -1.80 -10.04 11.30
N VAL A 177 -1.86 -8.90 10.59
CA VAL A 177 -1.05 -8.67 9.38
C VAL A 177 0.43 -8.74 9.72
N ASP A 178 0.86 -8.07 10.80
CA ASP A 178 2.24 -8.08 11.27
C ASP A 178 2.74 -9.50 11.61
N ALA A 179 1.94 -10.27 12.34
CA ALA A 179 2.26 -11.65 12.70
C ALA A 179 2.37 -12.55 11.46
N THR A 180 1.45 -12.36 10.50
CA THR A 180 1.39 -13.15 9.26
C THR A 180 2.60 -12.87 8.38
N LEU A 181 2.92 -11.60 8.12
CA LEU A 181 4.09 -11.21 7.33
C LEU A 181 5.39 -11.74 7.93
N SER A 182 5.48 -11.77 9.26
CA SER A 182 6.62 -12.34 9.99
C SER A 182 6.70 -13.86 9.86
N ALA A 183 5.57 -14.57 9.96
CA ALA A 183 5.51 -16.03 9.89
C ALA A 183 5.76 -16.59 8.47
N THR A 184 5.17 -15.95 7.46
CA THR A 184 5.25 -16.39 6.06
C THR A 184 6.52 -15.89 5.36
N ARG A 185 7.22 -14.90 5.96
CA ARG A 185 8.33 -14.16 5.34
C ARG A 185 7.92 -13.44 4.04
N SER A 186 6.63 -13.12 3.90
CA SER A 186 6.13 -12.41 2.72
C SER A 186 6.37 -10.89 2.78
N SER A 187 6.97 -10.36 3.84
CA SER A 187 7.27 -8.92 3.96
C SER A 187 8.08 -8.37 2.78
N GLY A 188 9.02 -9.15 2.25
CA GLY A 188 9.81 -8.78 1.07
C GLY A 188 8.96 -8.64 -0.21
N ILE A 189 7.88 -9.42 -0.32
CA ILE A 189 6.96 -9.40 -1.46
C ILE A 189 6.21 -8.06 -1.47
N PHE A 190 5.71 -7.62 -0.32
CA PHE A 190 4.97 -6.36 -0.16
C PHE A 190 5.85 -5.10 -0.01
N SER A 191 7.18 -5.24 -0.08
CA SER A 191 8.12 -4.13 0.13
C SER A 191 8.49 -3.37 -1.15
N GLN A 192 8.08 -3.90 -2.30
CA GLN A 192 8.48 -3.47 -3.65
C GLN A 192 7.37 -2.67 -4.37
N SER A 193 7.60 -2.30 -5.64
CA SER A 193 6.57 -1.64 -6.45
C SER A 193 5.46 -2.62 -6.85
N GLU A 194 4.39 -2.11 -7.45
CA GLU A 194 3.28 -2.93 -7.99
C GLU A 194 3.77 -3.84 -9.10
N ASP A 195 4.52 -3.31 -10.07
CA ASP A 195 5.09 -4.07 -11.18
C ASP A 195 6.01 -5.21 -10.68
N ASP A 196 6.83 -4.93 -9.65
CA ASP A 196 7.70 -5.95 -9.03
C ASP A 196 6.88 -7.06 -8.35
N PHE A 197 5.76 -6.68 -7.73
CA PHE A 197 4.85 -7.60 -7.07
C PHE A 197 4.11 -8.49 -8.07
N GLU A 198 3.65 -7.92 -9.19
CA GLU A 198 3.03 -8.67 -10.29
C GLU A 198 4.03 -9.63 -10.94
N ALA A 199 5.25 -9.18 -11.22
CA ALA A 199 6.32 -10.02 -11.76
C ALA A 199 6.63 -11.20 -10.82
N TYR A 200 6.70 -10.95 -9.51
CA TYR A 200 6.85 -12.00 -8.50
C TYR A 200 5.69 -13.01 -8.55
N ILE A 201 4.45 -12.56 -8.64
CA ILE A 201 3.27 -13.44 -8.72
C ILE A 201 3.30 -14.28 -10.00
N MET A 202 3.74 -13.73 -11.12
CA MET A 202 3.82 -14.45 -12.40
C MET A 202 4.98 -15.44 -12.48
N GLY A 203 5.89 -15.44 -11.50
CA GLY A 203 7.10 -16.27 -11.55
C GLY A 203 8.07 -15.82 -12.64
N GLU A 204 7.96 -14.56 -13.07
CA GLU A 204 8.87 -13.91 -14.01
C GLU A 204 10.09 -13.41 -13.23
N ASP A 205 10.86 -14.34 -12.65
CA ASP A 205 12.04 -14.00 -11.87
C ASP A 205 13.12 -13.33 -12.76
N GLU A 206 13.25 -12.00 -12.68
CA GLU A 206 14.61 -11.44 -12.55
C GLU A 206 15.12 -11.81 -11.15
N PRO A 207 16.36 -12.30 -11.02
CA PRO A 207 16.85 -12.88 -9.78
C PRO A 207 16.70 -11.90 -8.61
N ALA A 208 16.10 -12.41 -7.53
CA ALA A 208 15.93 -11.79 -6.22
C ALA A 208 17.27 -11.44 -5.55
N THR A 209 17.96 -10.43 -6.06
CA THR A 209 18.99 -9.61 -5.38
C THR A 209 19.21 -8.32 -6.17
N LYS A 210 18.21 -7.44 -6.26
CA LYS A 210 18.56 -6.01 -6.21
C LYS A 210 18.53 -5.67 -4.72
N PRO A 211 19.69 -5.49 -4.04
CA PRO A 211 19.67 -4.92 -2.70
C PRO A 211 18.80 -3.67 -2.75
N THR A 212 18.00 -3.42 -1.71
CA THR A 212 17.36 -2.10 -1.50
C THR A 212 18.35 -1.06 -1.96
N PRO A 213 18.03 -0.21 -2.96
CA PRO A 213 18.99 0.77 -3.42
C PRO A 213 19.47 1.48 -2.16
N PRO A 214 20.80 1.54 -1.90
CA PRO A 214 21.31 2.25 -0.75
C PRO A 214 20.64 3.62 -0.72
N PRO A 215 20.32 4.18 0.46
CA PRO A 215 19.64 5.48 0.55
C PRO A 215 20.29 6.38 -0.49
N ARG A 216 19.50 6.76 -1.51
CA ARG A 216 20.03 7.30 -2.76
C ARG A 216 21.07 8.34 -2.36
N LYS A 217 22.36 8.07 -2.64
CA LYS A 217 23.38 9.12 -2.58
C LYS A 217 22.78 10.27 -3.40
N PRO A 218 22.83 11.53 -2.94
CA PRO A 218 22.20 12.63 -3.64
C PRO A 218 22.84 12.75 -5.03
N GLY A 219 22.23 12.09 -6.01
CA GLY A 219 22.56 12.21 -7.43
C GLY A 219 22.06 13.58 -7.88
N LYS A 220 22.84 14.22 -8.74
CA LYS A 220 22.71 15.63 -9.15
C LYS A 220 21.25 16.12 -9.26
N PRO A 221 20.92 17.28 -8.67
CA PRO A 221 19.59 17.86 -8.77
C PRO A 221 19.48 18.58 -10.12
N SER A 222 19.05 17.90 -11.17
CA SER A 222 18.74 18.58 -12.42
C SER A 222 17.86 17.72 -13.32
N GLY A 223 16.60 17.56 -12.96
CA GLY A 223 15.59 16.99 -13.85
C GLY A 223 14.21 17.25 -13.27
N ILE A 224 13.36 17.97 -13.99
CA ILE A 224 11.98 18.21 -13.56
C ILE A 224 11.18 16.94 -13.85
N THR A 225 10.61 16.34 -12.80
CA THR A 225 9.73 15.16 -12.89
C THR A 225 8.29 15.57 -13.15
N ILE A 226 7.61 14.86 -14.06
CA ILE A 226 6.20 15.06 -14.36
C ILE A 226 5.35 14.27 -13.38
N ASN A 227 4.41 14.93 -12.69
CA ASN A 227 3.54 14.28 -11.68
C ASN A 227 2.11 13.98 -12.18
N PHE A 228 1.87 14.09 -13.49
CA PHE A 228 0.53 13.95 -14.08
C PHE A 228 0.58 13.45 -15.54
N GLY A 229 -0.55 12.93 -16.02
CA GLY A 229 -0.68 12.44 -17.40
C GLY A 229 0.05 11.12 -17.67
N LYS A 230 0.25 10.81 -18.96
CA LYS A 230 0.76 9.52 -19.46
C LYS A 230 2.13 9.11 -18.88
N TYR A 231 2.98 10.09 -18.57
CA TYR A 231 4.36 9.89 -18.11
C TYR A 231 4.59 10.32 -16.65
N LYS A 232 3.58 10.09 -15.79
CA LYS A 232 3.65 10.42 -14.37
C LYS A 232 4.78 9.63 -13.68
N GLY A 233 5.66 10.33 -12.99
CA GLY A 233 6.84 9.78 -12.29
C GLY A 233 8.13 9.81 -13.10
N GLN A 234 8.07 10.12 -14.41
CA GLN A 234 9.24 10.21 -15.28
C GLN A 234 9.81 11.63 -15.35
N THR A 235 11.11 11.76 -15.68
CA THR A 235 11.73 13.07 -15.89
C THR A 235 11.47 13.60 -17.29
N LEU A 236 11.50 14.93 -17.47
CA LEU A 236 11.38 15.54 -18.79
C LEU A 236 12.44 15.06 -19.79
N GLU A 237 13.60 14.60 -19.32
CA GLU A 237 14.68 14.06 -20.16
C GLU A 237 14.31 12.65 -20.67
N ASP A 238 13.83 11.77 -19.79
CA ASP A 238 13.38 10.43 -20.16
C ASP A 238 12.21 10.49 -21.17
N ILE A 239 11.26 11.41 -20.95
CA ILE A 239 10.12 11.62 -21.84
C ILE A 239 10.58 12.16 -23.20
N HIS A 240 11.66 12.95 -23.25
CA HIS A 240 12.20 13.46 -24.51
C HIS A 240 12.78 12.34 -25.38
N GLU A 241 13.41 11.35 -24.76
CA GLU A 241 13.95 10.18 -25.46
C GLU A 241 12.84 9.24 -25.95
N GLU A 242 11.78 9.04 -25.16
CA GLU A 242 10.67 8.13 -25.49
C GLU A 242 9.61 8.74 -26.43
N ASP A 243 9.16 9.97 -26.17
CA ASP A 243 8.13 10.66 -26.96
C ASP A 243 8.33 12.19 -26.97
N PRO A 244 9.14 12.70 -27.89
CA PRO A 244 9.34 14.15 -28.09
C PRO A 244 8.02 14.92 -28.30
N SER A 245 6.99 14.26 -28.85
CA SER A 245 5.68 14.87 -29.12
C SER A 245 4.93 15.22 -27.83
N TYR A 246 5.19 14.51 -26.74
CA TYR A 246 4.60 14.79 -25.44
C TYR A 246 5.18 16.07 -24.82
N LEU A 247 6.47 16.39 -25.06
CA LEU A 247 7.05 17.67 -24.65
C LEU A 247 6.39 18.84 -25.40
N GLU A 248 6.08 18.68 -26.69
CA GLU A 248 5.35 19.70 -27.46
C GLU A 248 3.95 19.94 -26.88
N TRP A 249 3.29 18.87 -26.41
CA TRP A 249 2.02 18.97 -25.70
C TRP A 249 2.17 19.66 -24.35
N LEU A 250 3.22 19.35 -23.58
CA LEU A 250 3.51 19.97 -22.28
C LEU A 250 3.75 21.47 -22.41
N VAL A 251 4.49 21.93 -23.42
CA VAL A 251 4.72 23.37 -23.68
C VAL A 251 3.40 24.13 -23.85
N LYS A 252 2.38 23.51 -24.45
CA LYS A 252 1.08 24.13 -24.72
C LYS A 252 0.05 23.96 -23.59
N ASN A 253 0.09 22.84 -22.86
CA ASN A 253 -0.99 22.44 -21.96
C ASN A 253 -0.59 22.32 -20.48
N ALA A 254 0.70 22.33 -20.14
CA ALA A 254 1.12 22.21 -18.75
C ALA A 254 0.76 23.48 -17.95
N LYS A 255 0.08 23.29 -16.81
CA LYS A 255 -0.30 24.38 -15.90
C LYS A 255 0.92 25.02 -15.23
N ASP A 256 1.99 24.26 -15.01
CA ASP A 256 3.22 24.72 -14.39
C ASP A 256 4.14 25.39 -15.43
N GLU A 257 4.44 26.66 -15.23
CA GLU A 257 5.35 27.46 -16.07
C GLU A 257 6.77 26.85 -16.11
N ARG A 258 7.24 26.25 -14.99
CA ARG A 258 8.57 25.64 -14.94
C ARG A 258 8.68 24.43 -15.87
N VAL A 259 7.61 23.63 -15.91
CA VAL A 259 7.50 22.47 -16.81
C VAL A 259 7.47 22.93 -18.26
N ARG A 260 6.71 24.00 -18.59
CA ARG A 260 6.65 24.54 -19.95
C ARG A 260 8.00 25.05 -20.44
N VAL A 261 8.69 25.86 -19.62
CA VAL A 261 10.00 26.42 -19.96
C VAL A 261 11.06 25.33 -20.14
N ALA A 262 11.08 24.33 -19.25
CA ALA A 262 12.02 23.22 -19.33
C ALA A 262 11.75 22.28 -20.51
N ALA A 263 10.48 21.96 -20.79
CA ALA A 263 10.11 21.16 -21.96
C ALA A 263 10.46 21.89 -23.27
N ASN A 264 10.24 23.20 -23.34
CA ASN A 264 10.62 24.00 -24.52
C ASN A 264 12.14 24.04 -24.72
N LYS A 265 12.91 24.15 -23.63
CA LYS A 265 14.37 24.16 -23.69
C LYS A 265 14.94 22.83 -24.23
N LEU A 266 14.41 21.71 -23.77
CA LEU A 266 14.81 20.38 -24.24
C LEU A 266 14.47 20.16 -25.72
N LEU A 267 13.35 20.71 -26.20
CA LEU A 267 12.99 20.65 -27.62
C LEU A 267 13.88 21.53 -28.51
N THR A 268 14.49 22.60 -27.98
CA THR A 268 15.34 23.52 -28.75
C THR A 268 16.81 23.13 -28.77
N ASP A 269 17.30 22.39 -27.76
CA ASP A 269 18.73 22.03 -27.61
C ASP A 269 19.12 20.75 -28.38
N SER A 270 18.24 20.11 -29.16
CA SER A 270 18.58 18.94 -30.01
C SER A 270 17.76 18.85 -31.32
N PRO A 271 18.38 18.63 -32.50
CA PRO A 271 17.67 18.56 -33.78
C PRO A 271 16.96 17.21 -34.01
N ARG A 272 15.73 17.27 -34.54
CA ARG A 272 14.82 16.12 -34.78
C ARG A 272 15.37 15.07 -35.77
N PRO A 273 15.16 13.77 -35.52
CA PRO A 273 15.03 12.76 -36.57
C PRO A 273 13.58 12.68 -37.09
N GLU A 274 13.42 12.39 -38.39
CA GLU A 274 12.14 12.34 -39.13
C GLU A 274 11.26 11.12 -38.80
N ARG A 275 9.94 11.29 -38.88
CA ARG A 275 8.90 10.27 -38.59
C ARG A 275 8.51 9.45 -39.84
N PRO A 276 8.16 8.15 -39.70
CA PRO A 276 7.17 7.51 -40.56
C PRO A 276 5.78 7.38 -39.88
N ALA A 277 4.80 7.05 -40.71
CA ALA A 277 3.41 7.43 -40.62
C ALA A 277 2.52 6.69 -39.60
N SER A 278 1.44 7.38 -39.25
CA SER A 278 0.32 7.00 -38.38
C SER A 278 -0.42 5.73 -38.81
N ASN A 279 -0.83 4.92 -37.84
CA ASN A 279 -2.02 4.07 -37.97
C ASN A 279 -2.84 4.06 -36.67
N GLY A 280 -4.10 4.49 -36.80
CA GLY A 280 -5.30 4.00 -36.11
C GLY A 280 -5.36 4.00 -34.58
N ARG A 281 -6.08 4.97 -34.01
CA ARG A 281 -6.72 4.83 -32.69
C ARG A 281 -7.97 3.95 -32.83
N PRO A 282 -8.24 3.05 -31.87
CA PRO A 282 -9.57 2.90 -31.31
C PRO A 282 -9.67 3.68 -29.99
N GLU A 283 -10.86 4.23 -29.76
CA GLU A 283 -11.29 4.94 -28.57
C GLU A 283 -11.10 4.11 -27.30
N ARG A 284 -10.77 4.78 -26.18
CA ARG A 284 -11.00 4.24 -24.85
C ARG A 284 -11.83 5.19 -24.00
N ALA A 285 -12.71 4.53 -23.26
CA ALA A 285 -13.78 4.99 -22.42
C ALA A 285 -13.33 5.96 -21.33
N ALA A 286 -14.32 6.71 -20.85
CA ALA A 286 -14.24 7.61 -19.72
C ALA A 286 -13.76 6.89 -18.44
N ASP A 287 -12.72 7.42 -17.83
CA ASP A 287 -12.36 7.07 -16.46
C ASP A 287 -13.31 7.80 -15.50
N ASP A 288 -14.09 6.98 -14.80
CA ASP A 288 -15.07 7.34 -13.79
C ASP A 288 -14.33 7.61 -12.47
N ASP A 289 -14.03 8.87 -12.19
CA ASP A 289 -13.53 9.32 -10.88
C ASP A 289 -14.70 9.37 -9.87
N THR A 290 -15.23 8.19 -9.54
CA THR A 290 -15.98 7.99 -8.30
C THR A 290 -14.98 7.73 -7.20
N ASN A 291 -14.79 8.72 -6.34
CA ASN A 291 -14.30 8.51 -4.98
C ASN A 291 -15.54 8.23 -4.10
N PRO A 292 -15.96 6.97 -3.91
CA PRO A 292 -16.86 6.69 -2.82
C PRO A 292 -16.06 6.90 -1.53
N LEU A 293 -16.60 7.73 -0.65
CA LEU A 293 -16.39 7.54 0.77
C LEU A 293 -16.51 6.04 1.01
N VAL A 294 -15.44 5.41 1.49
CA VAL A 294 -15.46 3.98 1.79
C VAL A 294 -16.55 3.82 2.84
N ASP A 295 -17.70 3.34 2.39
CA ASP A 295 -18.82 2.99 3.24
C ASP A 295 -18.30 1.88 4.16
N ASP A 296 -18.11 2.23 5.43
CA ASP A 296 -17.79 1.29 6.52
C ASP A 296 -18.96 0.31 6.81
N ASP A 297 -20.01 0.29 5.97
CA ASP A 297 -21.21 -0.54 6.12
C ASP A 297 -21.17 -1.89 5.38
N MET A 298 -20.07 -2.25 4.73
CA MET A 298 -19.93 -3.58 4.10
C MET A 298 -19.45 -4.68 5.05
N TRP A 299 -19.11 -4.34 6.31
CA TRP A 299 -18.55 -5.29 7.29
C TRP A 299 -19.46 -5.55 8.50
N ALA A 300 -20.65 -4.95 8.56
CA ALA A 300 -21.67 -5.29 9.56
C ALA A 300 -22.49 -6.54 9.17
N ALA A 301 -22.44 -6.97 7.91
CA ALA A 301 -23.31 -8.04 7.38
C ALA A 301 -22.75 -9.46 7.52
N LEU A 302 -21.53 -9.66 8.00
CA LEU A 302 -20.88 -10.98 8.11
C LEU A 302 -20.68 -11.50 9.54
N GLU A 303 -21.21 -10.80 10.56
CA GLU A 303 -21.19 -11.24 11.97
C GLU A 303 -22.60 -11.49 12.54
N MET A 304 -23.64 -11.67 11.70
CA MET A 304 -25.03 -11.96 12.12
C MET A 304 -25.56 -13.35 11.72
N GLU A 305 -24.70 -14.34 11.58
CA GLU A 305 -25.12 -15.75 11.51
C GLU A 305 -24.26 -16.56 12.48
N ASP A 306 -24.62 -16.50 13.76
CA ASP A 306 -24.38 -17.54 14.77
C ASP A 306 -25.13 -17.15 16.05
N GLU A 307 -26.47 -17.25 16.01
CA GLU A 307 -27.35 -17.55 17.15
C GLU A 307 -28.51 -18.45 16.69
#